data_AF-A0A965I750-F1
#
_entry.id   AF-A0A965I750-F1
#
_cell.length_a   1.000
_cell.length_b   1.000
_cell.length_c   1.000
_cell.angle_alpha   90.00
_cell.angle_beta   90.00
_cell.angle_gamma   90.00
#
_symmetry.space_group_name_H-M   'P 1'
#
loop_
_entity.id
_entity.type
_entity.pdbx_description
1 polymer ?
#
loop_
_entity_poly.entity_id
_entity_poly.type
_entity_poly.pdbx_seq_one_letter_code
_entity_poly.pdbx_strand_id
1 'polypeptide(L)'
;MQLKNDVEKLVNGYFEWLKTGTVIDAIDDMAVVTTPHMDRHNDFLQVIIQRTPNGFALSDDGYILADLAASGCAINSPKRKAILSETLNGFGVINDHDTLVVHASETDFSKKKHALVQAMLTVNDMFYMSSRHVSSLFYEDVCAWLRVSNIPSVQNIQIAGKSGYTHKFDFVIPMSRAAPERVLKTINNPTR
;
A
#
# COMPACT_ATOMS: atom_id res chain seq x y z
N MET A 1 -3.76 -35.57 -19.98
CA MET A 1 -3.04 -36.25 -18.88
C MET A 1 -1.64 -35.69 -18.69
N GLN A 2 -0.85 -35.51 -19.76
CA GLN A 2 0.51 -34.93 -19.69
C GLN A 2 0.56 -33.52 -19.05
N LEU A 3 -0.28 -32.58 -19.52
CA LEU A 3 -0.30 -31.22 -18.97
C LEU A 3 -0.58 -31.16 -17.46
N LYS A 4 -1.45 -32.03 -16.95
CA LYS A 4 -1.77 -32.09 -15.51
C LYS A 4 -0.51 -32.45 -14.70
N ASN A 5 0.19 -33.50 -15.11
CA ASN A 5 1.40 -33.95 -14.43
C ASN A 5 2.53 -32.90 -14.53
N ASP A 6 2.65 -32.23 -15.68
CA ASP A 6 3.62 -31.15 -15.88
C ASP A 6 3.33 -29.96 -14.94
N VAL A 7 2.06 -29.55 -14.84
CA VAL A 7 1.63 -28.48 -13.93
C VAL A 7 1.79 -28.87 -12.46
N GLU A 8 1.47 -30.11 -12.08
CA GLU A 8 1.70 -30.61 -10.72
C GLU A 8 3.18 -30.51 -10.32
N LYS A 9 4.10 -30.83 -11.23
CA LYS A 9 5.54 -30.67 -11.00
C LYS A 9 5.92 -29.21 -10.77
N LEU A 10 5.36 -28.27 -11.56
CA LEU A 10 5.63 -26.83 -11.40
C LEU A 10 5.07 -26.27 -10.09
N VAL A 11 3.86 -26.70 -9.70
CA VAL A 11 3.24 -26.31 -8.41
C VAL A 11 4.05 -26.83 -7.23
N ASN A 12 4.54 -28.07 -7.28
CA ASN A 12 5.43 -28.59 -6.24
C ASN A 12 6.74 -27.81 -6.17
N GLY A 13 7.29 -27.39 -7.32
CA GLY A 13 8.46 -26.49 -7.36
C GLY A 13 8.21 -25.16 -6.64
N TYR A 14 7.01 -24.58 -6.78
CA TYR A 14 6.62 -23.38 -6.04
C TYR A 14 6.54 -23.62 -4.52
N PHE A 15 5.99 -24.76 -4.07
CA PHE A 15 5.96 -25.08 -2.64
C PHE A 15 7.36 -25.30 -2.06
N GLU A 16 8.27 -25.92 -2.81
CA GLU A 16 9.67 -26.04 -2.39
C GLU A 16 10.37 -24.68 -2.34
N TRP A 17 10.11 -23.77 -3.30
CA TRP A 17 10.60 -22.40 -3.22
C TRP A 17 10.09 -21.67 -1.98
N LEU A 18 8.78 -21.77 -1.67
CA LEU A 18 8.21 -21.19 -0.45
C LEU A 18 8.86 -21.73 0.82
N LYS A 19 9.09 -23.05 0.87
CA LYS A 19 9.68 -23.73 2.01
C LYS A 19 11.14 -23.35 2.21
N THR A 20 11.93 -23.36 1.14
CA THR A 20 13.37 -23.01 1.19
C THR A 20 13.62 -21.54 1.48
N GLY A 21 12.70 -20.65 1.07
CA GLY A 21 12.74 -19.23 1.42
C GLY A 21 12.11 -18.87 2.77
N THR A 22 11.64 -19.85 3.56
CA THR A 22 11.12 -19.61 4.91
C THR A 22 12.16 -20.02 5.95
N VAL A 23 12.56 -19.09 6.82
CA VAL A 23 13.51 -19.35 7.92
C VAL A 23 12.78 -19.18 9.25
N ILE A 24 13.07 -20.06 10.20
CA ILE A 24 12.47 -20.03 11.54
C ILE A 24 13.59 -19.95 12.57
N ASP A 25 13.58 -18.89 13.36
CA ASP A 25 14.43 -18.70 14.52
C ASP A 25 13.56 -18.73 15.78
N ALA A 26 14.08 -19.25 16.89
CA ALA A 26 13.34 -19.34 18.15
C ALA A 26 14.18 -18.86 19.32
N ILE A 27 13.56 -18.08 20.21
CA ILE A 27 14.15 -17.57 21.45
C ILE A 27 13.09 -17.73 22.54
N ASP A 28 13.37 -18.57 23.54
CA ASP A 28 12.46 -18.93 24.62
C ASP A 28 11.07 -19.38 24.10
N ASP A 29 10.00 -18.70 24.51
CA ASP A 29 8.61 -19.00 24.15
C ASP A 29 8.15 -18.28 22.86
N MET A 30 9.08 -17.72 22.10
CA MET A 30 8.83 -16.98 20.87
C MET A 30 9.56 -17.59 19.68
N ALA A 31 8.90 -17.54 18.52
CA ALA A 31 9.51 -17.87 17.24
C ALA A 31 9.35 -16.71 16.25
N VAL A 32 10.38 -16.45 15.47
CA VAL A 32 10.37 -15.51 14.35
C VAL A 32 10.38 -16.32 13.08
N VAL A 33 9.38 -16.09 12.22
CA VAL A 33 9.30 -16.72 10.91
C VAL A 33 9.52 -15.69 9.84
N THR A 34 10.70 -15.72 9.23
CA THR A 34 11.00 -14.94 8.02
C THR A 34 10.35 -15.63 6.83
N THR A 35 9.54 -14.90 6.07
CA THR A 35 8.80 -15.40 4.92
C THR A 35 9.51 -15.03 3.61
N PRO A 36 9.29 -15.76 2.50
CA PRO A 36 9.83 -15.40 1.19
C PRO A 36 9.13 -14.19 0.56
N HIS A 37 8.15 -13.58 1.24
CA HIS A 37 7.45 -12.40 0.77
C HIS A 37 8.21 -11.15 1.17
N MET A 38 8.33 -10.20 0.24
CA MET A 38 9.04 -8.96 0.45
C MET A 38 8.06 -7.79 0.52
N ASP A 39 8.40 -6.79 1.33
CA ASP A 39 7.73 -5.50 1.29
C ASP A 39 8.22 -4.62 0.13
N ARG A 40 7.78 -3.35 0.13
CA ARG A 40 8.16 -2.37 -0.91
C ARG A 40 9.62 -1.93 -0.87
N HIS A 41 10.37 -2.27 0.18
CA HIS A 41 11.81 -2.01 0.31
C HIS A 41 12.66 -3.21 -0.14
N ASN A 42 12.02 -4.32 -0.53
CA ASN A 42 12.63 -5.62 -0.77
C ASN A 42 13.14 -6.32 0.51
N ASP A 43 12.59 -5.97 1.67
CA ASP A 43 12.89 -6.65 2.92
C ASP A 43 11.90 -7.79 3.15
N PHE A 44 12.41 -8.94 3.59
CA PHE A 44 11.58 -10.11 3.86
C PHE A 44 10.66 -9.86 5.05
N LEU A 45 9.37 -10.12 4.88
CA LEU A 45 8.39 -9.99 5.95
C LEU A 45 8.62 -11.06 7.02
N GLN A 46 8.66 -10.62 8.27
CA GLN A 46 8.78 -11.48 9.44
C GLN A 46 7.47 -11.55 10.21
N VAL A 47 7.17 -12.72 10.76
CA VAL A 47 6.03 -12.95 11.64
C VAL A 47 6.54 -13.45 12.98
N ILE A 48 6.22 -12.72 14.05
CA ILE A 48 6.47 -13.13 15.42
C ILE A 48 5.34 -14.05 15.87
N ILE A 49 5.70 -15.17 16.48
CA ILE A 49 4.76 -16.18 16.97
C ILE A 49 5.01 -16.36 18.46
N GLN A 50 3.95 -16.20 19.25
CA GLN A 50 3.96 -16.46 20.68
C GLN A 50 2.94 -17.55 21.02
N ARG A 51 3.32 -18.49 21.90
CA ARG A 51 2.39 -19.49 22.40
C ARG A 51 1.43 -18.85 23.39
N THR A 52 0.16 -19.20 23.29
CA THR A 52 -0.90 -18.77 24.21
C THR A 52 -1.59 -20.00 24.81
N PRO A 53 -2.36 -19.88 25.91
CA PRO A 53 -3.11 -21.01 26.46
C PRO A 53 -4.06 -21.68 25.47
N ASN A 54 -4.54 -20.93 24.47
CA ASN A 54 -5.55 -21.37 23.51
C ASN A 54 -5.00 -21.56 22.08
N GLY A 55 -3.67 -21.57 21.90
CA GLY A 55 -3.03 -21.69 20.59
C GLY A 55 -1.86 -20.73 20.43
N PHE A 56 -1.91 -19.86 19.43
CA PHE A 56 -0.83 -18.96 19.04
C PHE A 56 -1.35 -17.54 18.78
N ALA A 57 -0.54 -16.54 19.14
CA ALA A 57 -0.66 -15.18 18.67
C ALA A 57 0.43 -14.93 17.63
N LEU A 58 0.05 -14.45 16.45
CA LEU A 58 0.95 -14.09 15.37
C LEU A 58 0.89 -12.58 15.17
N SER A 59 2.04 -11.93 15.03
CA SER A 59 2.11 -10.48 14.81
C SER A 59 3.22 -10.05 13.85
N ASP A 60 3.11 -8.83 13.34
CA ASP A 60 4.16 -8.14 12.57
C ASP A 60 5.08 -7.26 13.45
N ASP A 61 4.94 -7.32 14.77
CA ASP A 61 5.65 -6.48 15.75
C ASP A 61 5.53 -4.97 15.49
N GLY A 62 4.46 -4.53 14.83
CA GLY A 62 4.20 -3.12 14.50
C GLY A 62 5.01 -2.59 13.32
N TYR A 63 5.78 -3.46 12.64
CA TYR A 63 6.65 -3.09 11.52
C TYR A 63 5.90 -2.31 10.43
N ILE A 64 4.75 -2.82 9.98
CA ILE A 64 4.07 -2.29 8.78
C ILE A 64 3.55 -0.87 9.02
N LEU A 65 2.90 -0.62 10.15
CA LEU A 65 2.35 0.70 10.44
C LEU A 65 3.44 1.73 10.78
N ALA A 66 4.52 1.30 11.45
CA ALA A 66 5.68 2.14 11.71
C ALA A 66 6.37 2.56 10.42
N ASP A 67 6.59 1.63 9.49
CA ASP A 67 7.21 1.90 8.19
C ASP A 67 6.38 2.88 7.33
N LEU A 68 5.06 2.69 7.28
CA LEU A 68 4.15 3.63 6.61
C LEU A 68 4.23 5.03 7.22
N ALA A 69 4.28 5.14 8.55
CA ALA A 69 4.41 6.41 9.23
C ALA A 69 5.76 7.10 8.91
N ALA A 70 6.87 6.34 8.99
CA ALA A 70 8.21 6.82 8.64
C ALA A 70 8.30 7.31 7.19
N SER A 71 7.48 6.73 6.30
CA SER A 71 7.43 7.09 4.88
C SER A 71 6.40 8.18 4.56
N GLY A 72 5.91 8.88 5.59
CA GLY A 72 4.99 10.01 5.43
C GLY A 72 3.53 9.61 5.16
N CYS A 73 3.19 8.33 5.32
CA CYS A 73 1.86 7.77 5.14
C CYS A 73 1.20 7.32 6.45
N ALA A 74 1.38 8.10 7.52
CA ALA A 74 0.78 7.79 8.82
C ALA A 74 -0.77 7.67 8.76
N ILE A 75 -1.34 6.69 9.48
CA ILE A 75 -2.76 6.33 9.48
C ILE A 75 -3.57 7.21 10.45
N ASN A 76 -3.53 8.51 10.21
CA ASN A 76 -4.00 9.50 11.19
C ASN A 76 -5.42 9.98 10.87
N SER A 77 -5.80 9.97 9.59
CA SER A 77 -7.09 10.50 9.14
C SER A 77 -8.22 9.47 9.33
N PRO A 78 -9.46 9.91 9.57
CA PRO A 78 -10.61 9.02 9.70
C PRO A 78 -10.77 8.08 8.49
N LYS A 79 -10.54 8.59 7.27
CA LYS A 79 -10.60 7.80 6.03
C LYS A 79 -9.53 6.71 5.98
N ARG A 80 -8.28 7.02 6.35
CA ARG A 80 -7.19 6.02 6.37
C ARG A 80 -7.43 4.96 7.43
N LYS A 81 -7.92 5.36 8.62
CA LYS A 81 -8.30 4.42 9.68
C LYS A 81 -9.43 3.49 9.24
N ALA A 82 -10.44 4.02 8.53
CA ALA A 82 -11.52 3.21 7.97
C ALA A 82 -11.00 2.20 6.94
N ILE A 83 -10.15 2.63 6.00
CA ILE A 83 -9.55 1.75 4.99
C ILE A 83 -8.68 0.66 5.66
N LEU A 84 -7.86 1.03 6.64
CA LEU A 84 -7.07 0.06 7.40
C LEU A 84 -7.98 -0.96 8.08
N SER A 85 -9.00 -0.51 8.81
CA SER A 85 -9.93 -1.41 9.50
C SER A 85 -10.68 -2.33 8.53
N GLU A 86 -11.17 -1.82 7.40
CA GLU A 86 -11.83 -2.62 6.37
C GLU A 86 -10.88 -3.68 5.78
N THR A 87 -9.65 -3.29 5.49
CA THR A 87 -8.60 -4.18 4.98
C THR A 87 -8.30 -5.31 5.98
N LEU A 88 -8.03 -4.97 7.23
CA LEU A 88 -7.70 -5.95 8.27
C LEU A 88 -8.87 -6.91 8.55
N ASN A 89 -10.10 -6.39 8.58
CA ASN A 89 -11.31 -7.21 8.74
C ASN A 89 -11.46 -8.23 7.61
N GLY A 90 -11.10 -7.88 6.38
CA GLY A 90 -11.13 -8.79 5.22
C GLY A 90 -10.22 -10.02 5.38
N PHE A 91 -9.16 -9.92 6.17
CA PHE A 91 -8.23 -11.02 6.48
C PHE A 91 -8.45 -11.63 7.87
N GLY A 92 -9.37 -11.09 8.66
CA GLY A 92 -9.56 -11.48 10.06
C GLY A 92 -8.36 -11.18 10.94
N VAL A 93 -7.64 -10.09 10.62
CA VAL A 93 -6.52 -9.53 11.38
C VAL A 93 -7.04 -8.35 12.20
N ILE A 94 -6.46 -8.11 13.37
CA ILE A 94 -6.79 -6.95 14.20
C ILE A 94 -5.58 -6.01 14.27
N ASN A 95 -5.84 -4.73 14.49
CA ASN A 95 -4.81 -3.78 14.92
C ASN A 95 -4.88 -3.68 16.45
N ASP A 96 -3.83 -4.16 17.13
CA ASP A 96 -3.65 -4.05 18.57
C ASP A 96 -2.45 -3.12 18.84
N HIS A 97 -2.71 -1.90 19.32
CA HIS A 97 -1.68 -0.90 19.63
C HIS A 97 -0.63 -0.71 18.51
N ASP A 98 -1.09 -0.48 17.28
CA ASP A 98 -0.27 -0.31 16.07
C ASP A 98 0.49 -1.57 15.63
N THR A 99 0.11 -2.74 16.16
CA THR A 99 0.61 -4.06 15.74
C THR A 99 -0.51 -4.84 15.05
N LEU A 100 -0.20 -5.44 13.90
CA LEU A 100 -1.13 -6.32 13.20
C LEU A 100 -1.07 -7.70 13.85
N VAL A 101 -2.19 -8.17 14.40
CA VAL A 101 -2.26 -9.41 15.17
C VAL A 101 -3.33 -10.36 14.62
N VAL A 102 -3.03 -11.65 14.64
CA VAL A 102 -4.03 -12.70 14.43
C VAL A 102 -3.83 -13.86 15.41
N HIS A 103 -4.93 -14.38 15.95
CA HIS A 103 -4.91 -15.58 16.79
C HIS A 103 -5.23 -16.81 15.97
N ALA A 104 -4.51 -17.90 16.26
CA ALA A 104 -4.65 -19.16 15.56
C ALA A 104 -4.58 -20.35 16.52
N SER A 105 -5.33 -21.40 16.21
CA SER A 105 -5.16 -22.75 16.74
C SER A 105 -4.15 -23.53 15.89
N GLU A 106 -3.77 -24.73 16.32
CA GLU A 106 -2.97 -25.65 15.50
C GLU A 106 -3.66 -25.98 14.15
N THR A 107 -4.99 -26.05 14.12
CA THR A 107 -5.75 -26.50 12.94
C THR A 107 -5.92 -25.44 11.85
N ASP A 108 -5.82 -24.15 12.19
CA ASP A 108 -5.96 -23.03 11.27
C ASP A 108 -4.71 -22.15 11.17
N PHE A 109 -3.63 -22.49 11.89
CA PHE A 109 -2.35 -21.79 11.90
C PHE A 109 -1.87 -21.39 10.50
N SER A 110 -1.79 -22.33 9.56
CA SER A 110 -1.29 -22.05 8.22
C SER A 110 -2.14 -21.03 7.47
N LYS A 111 -3.47 -21.08 7.64
CA LYS A 111 -4.41 -20.14 7.02
C LYS A 111 -4.31 -18.76 7.65
N LYS A 112 -4.24 -18.68 8.98
CA LYS A 112 -4.11 -17.44 9.73
C LYS A 112 -2.77 -16.75 9.50
N LYS A 113 -1.67 -17.50 9.46
CA LYS A 113 -0.35 -17.00 9.07
C LYS A 113 -0.39 -16.40 7.67
N HIS A 114 -0.94 -17.13 6.70
CA HIS A 114 -1.05 -16.62 5.33
C HIS A 114 -1.92 -15.34 5.27
N ALA A 115 -3.05 -15.31 5.99
CA ALA A 115 -3.91 -14.14 6.07
C ALA A 115 -3.18 -12.91 6.67
N LEU A 116 -2.36 -13.10 7.71
CA LEU A 116 -1.54 -12.03 8.27
C LEU A 116 -0.54 -11.49 7.24
N VAL A 117 0.19 -12.36 6.55
CA VAL A 117 1.13 -11.94 5.49
C VAL A 117 0.42 -11.17 4.37
N GLN A 118 -0.76 -11.63 3.94
CA GLN A 118 -1.56 -10.90 2.94
C GLN A 118 -2.03 -9.54 3.46
N ALA A 119 -2.44 -9.46 4.73
CA ALA A 119 -2.80 -8.19 5.36
C ALA A 119 -1.60 -7.24 5.43
N MET A 120 -0.42 -7.72 5.83
CA MET A 120 0.82 -6.93 5.87
C MET A 120 1.15 -6.33 4.50
N LEU A 121 1.11 -7.15 3.43
CA LEU A 121 1.35 -6.70 2.06
C LEU A 121 0.30 -5.67 1.60
N THR A 122 -0.98 -5.94 1.87
CA THR A 122 -2.08 -5.05 1.46
C THR A 122 -2.03 -3.72 2.20
N VAL A 123 -1.68 -3.73 3.49
CA VAL A 123 -1.50 -2.50 4.28
C VAL A 123 -0.25 -1.75 3.82
N ASN A 124 0.85 -2.45 3.55
CA ASN A 124 2.05 -1.87 2.95
C ASN A 124 1.73 -1.12 1.63
N ASP A 125 0.84 -1.65 0.79
CA ASP A 125 0.40 -1.01 -0.45
C ASP A 125 -0.45 0.27 -0.23
N MET A 126 -0.97 0.51 0.98
CA MET A 126 -1.65 1.77 1.31
C MET A 126 -0.71 2.99 1.15
N PHE A 127 0.61 2.79 1.11
CA PHE A 127 1.58 3.82 0.75
C PHE A 127 1.23 4.51 -0.57
N TYR A 128 0.82 3.76 -1.59
CA TYR A 128 0.44 4.29 -2.90
C TYR A 128 -0.86 5.11 -2.85
N MET A 129 -1.69 4.91 -1.82
CA MET A 129 -2.88 5.71 -1.57
C MET A 129 -2.57 7.05 -0.86
N SER A 130 -1.31 7.35 -0.56
CA SER A 130 -0.97 8.62 0.08
C SER A 130 -1.39 9.80 -0.80
N SER A 131 -1.91 10.87 -0.19
CA SER A 131 -2.45 12.04 -0.90
C SER A 131 -1.40 12.71 -1.80
N ARG A 132 -0.11 12.58 -1.48
CA ARG A 132 1.00 13.05 -2.29
C ARG A 132 1.15 12.22 -3.57
N HIS A 133 1.13 10.89 -3.47
CA HIS A 133 1.24 10.00 -4.63
C HIS A 133 0.03 10.15 -5.55
N VAL A 134 -1.20 10.16 -5.01
CA VAL A 134 -2.41 10.33 -5.82
C VAL A 134 -2.46 11.70 -6.51
N SER A 135 -2.01 12.78 -5.85
CA SER A 135 -1.92 14.12 -6.47
C SER A 135 -0.87 14.21 -7.57
N SER A 136 0.27 13.53 -7.40
CA SER A 136 1.30 13.46 -8.45
C SER A 136 0.78 12.73 -9.67
N LEU A 137 0.19 11.54 -9.48
CA LEU A 137 -0.31 10.71 -10.58
C LEU A 137 -1.39 11.43 -11.40
N PHE A 138 -2.38 12.04 -10.75
CA PHE A 138 -3.42 12.76 -11.49
C PHE A 138 -2.89 13.99 -12.24
N TYR A 139 -1.93 14.72 -11.63
CA TYR A 139 -1.26 15.82 -12.32
C TYR A 139 -0.49 15.34 -13.56
N GLU A 140 0.25 14.24 -13.43
CA GLU A 140 1.00 13.61 -14.52
C GLU A 140 0.06 13.12 -15.65
N ASP A 141 -1.07 12.51 -15.31
CA ASP A 141 -2.08 12.06 -16.28
C ASP A 141 -2.67 13.24 -17.06
N VAL A 142 -2.99 14.35 -16.38
CA VAL A 142 -3.48 15.56 -17.06
C VAL A 142 -2.39 16.15 -17.97
N CYS A 143 -1.13 16.15 -17.53
CA CYS A 143 -0.01 16.58 -18.36
C CYS A 143 0.14 15.69 -19.62
N ALA A 144 0.09 14.37 -19.46
CA ALA A 144 0.18 13.42 -20.57
C ALA A 144 -0.98 13.61 -21.55
N TRP A 145 -2.21 13.77 -21.05
CA TRP A 145 -3.39 14.02 -21.85
C TRP A 145 -3.30 15.32 -22.65
N LEU A 146 -2.83 16.42 -22.05
CA LEU A 146 -2.63 17.69 -22.75
C LEU A 146 -1.62 17.55 -23.90
N ARG A 147 -0.52 16.81 -23.68
CA ARG A 147 0.50 16.55 -24.71
C ARG A 147 -0.06 15.72 -25.87
N VAL A 148 -0.71 14.59 -25.58
CA VAL A 148 -1.30 13.71 -26.62
C VAL A 148 -2.39 14.42 -27.40
N SER A 149 -3.13 15.31 -26.75
CA SER A 149 -4.17 16.13 -27.38
C SER A 149 -3.62 17.34 -28.16
N ASN A 150 -2.30 17.51 -28.25
CA ASN A 150 -1.63 18.67 -28.85
C ASN A 150 -2.12 20.02 -28.29
N ILE A 151 -2.35 20.08 -26.97
CA ILE A 151 -2.74 21.30 -26.26
C ILE A 151 -1.50 21.90 -25.59
N PRO A 152 -0.95 23.01 -26.10
CA PRO A 152 0.19 23.68 -25.47
C PRO A 152 -0.21 24.18 -24.09
N SER A 153 0.63 23.91 -23.10
CA SER A 153 0.42 24.40 -21.74
C SER A 153 1.71 24.81 -21.05
N VAL A 154 1.62 25.82 -20.20
CA VAL A 154 2.67 26.24 -19.28
C VAL A 154 2.36 25.67 -17.91
N GLN A 155 3.32 25.01 -17.28
CA GLN A 155 3.14 24.27 -16.03
C GLN A 155 3.56 25.09 -14.80
N ASN A 156 2.98 24.77 -13.64
CA ASN A 156 3.42 25.25 -12.31
C ASN A 156 3.55 26.78 -12.21
N ILE A 157 2.51 27.50 -12.59
CA ILE A 157 2.55 28.96 -12.66
C ILE A 157 1.96 29.62 -11.39
N GLN A 158 2.35 30.87 -11.17
CA GLN A 158 1.82 31.72 -10.11
C GLN A 158 1.23 32.99 -10.73
N ILE A 159 -0.02 33.32 -10.38
CA ILE A 159 -0.74 34.50 -10.88
C ILE A 159 -1.09 35.40 -9.70
N ALA A 160 -0.74 36.69 -9.80
CA ALA A 160 -1.18 37.70 -8.83
C ALA A 160 -2.66 38.04 -9.06
N GLY A 161 -3.47 37.89 -8.00
CA GLY A 161 -4.88 38.27 -7.98
C GLY A 161 -5.07 39.77 -7.77
N LYS A 162 -6.27 40.26 -8.07
CA LYS A 162 -6.65 41.69 -7.88
C LYS A 162 -6.55 42.16 -6.42
N SER A 163 -6.58 41.23 -5.47
CA SER A 163 -6.41 41.47 -4.04
C SER A 163 -4.94 41.60 -3.60
N GLY A 164 -3.98 41.41 -4.51
CA GLY A 164 -2.54 41.38 -4.22
C GLY A 164 -2.01 40.01 -3.78
N TYR A 165 -2.88 39.02 -3.54
CA TYR A 165 -2.46 37.66 -3.21
C TYR A 165 -2.05 36.87 -4.45
N THR A 166 -1.01 36.06 -4.33
CA THR A 166 -0.54 35.18 -5.41
C THR A 166 -1.21 33.81 -5.31
N HIS A 167 -1.74 33.33 -6.43
CA HIS A 167 -2.40 32.03 -6.54
C HIS A 167 -1.57 31.08 -7.41
N LYS A 168 -1.37 29.85 -6.94
CA LYS A 168 -0.71 28.79 -7.70
C LYS A 168 -1.73 28.01 -8.52
N PHE A 169 -1.42 27.80 -9.80
CA PHE A 169 -2.16 26.97 -10.73
C PHE A 169 -1.24 25.93 -11.40
N ASP A 170 -1.84 24.84 -11.85
CA ASP A 170 -1.10 23.68 -12.33
C ASP A 170 -0.74 23.82 -13.82
N PHE A 171 -1.67 24.37 -14.62
CA PHE A 171 -1.44 24.66 -16.03
C PHE A 171 -2.09 25.97 -16.47
N VAL A 172 -1.49 26.63 -17.46
CA VAL A 172 -2.15 27.63 -18.31
C VAL A 172 -2.11 27.19 -19.75
N ILE A 173 -3.28 27.20 -20.38
CA ILE A 173 -3.43 27.06 -21.82
C ILE A 173 -3.46 28.48 -22.41
N PRO A 174 -2.46 28.89 -23.21
CA PRO A 174 -2.44 30.21 -23.82
C PRO A 174 -3.66 30.48 -24.70
N MET A 175 -3.98 31.76 -24.87
CA MET A 175 -4.99 32.20 -25.82
C MET A 175 -4.64 31.71 -27.24
N SER A 176 -5.67 31.29 -27.98
CA SER A 176 -5.59 31.03 -29.42
C SER A 176 -6.63 31.84 -30.16
N ARG A 177 -6.62 31.80 -31.50
CA ARG A 177 -7.69 32.40 -32.31
C ARG A 177 -9.07 31.80 -32.02
N ALA A 178 -9.13 30.57 -31.52
CA ALA A 178 -10.37 29.83 -31.30
C ALA A 178 -10.87 29.91 -29.84
N ALA A 179 -10.01 30.23 -28.87
CA ALA A 179 -10.39 30.23 -27.46
C ALA A 179 -9.53 31.20 -26.62
N PRO A 180 -10.10 31.81 -25.57
CA PRO A 180 -9.34 32.63 -24.63
C PRO A 180 -8.35 31.79 -23.80
N GLU A 181 -7.47 32.48 -23.08
CA GLU A 181 -6.59 31.88 -22.09
C GLU A 181 -7.42 31.14 -21.02
N ARG A 182 -6.95 29.95 -20.64
CA ARG A 182 -7.61 29.10 -19.63
C ARG A 182 -6.59 28.64 -18.61
N VAL A 183 -6.95 28.75 -17.34
CA VAL A 183 -6.14 28.32 -16.21
C VAL A 183 -6.74 27.03 -15.66
N LEU A 184 -5.90 26.01 -15.46
CA LEU A 184 -6.32 24.70 -14.97
C LEU A 184 -5.69 24.43 -13.60
N LYS A 185 -6.49 23.84 -12.73
CA LYS A 185 -6.05 23.28 -11.45
C LYS A 185 -6.51 21.83 -11.38
N THR A 186 -5.57 20.95 -11.13
CA THR A 186 -5.79 19.53 -10.89
C THR A 186 -6.32 19.36 -9.49
N ILE A 187 -7.56 18.84 -9.41
CA ILE A 187 -8.24 18.62 -8.14
C ILE A 187 -8.66 17.15 -8.13
N ASN A 188 -8.01 16.36 -7.28
CA ASN A 188 -8.28 14.92 -7.16
C ASN A 188 -9.68 14.61 -6.62
N ASN A 189 -10.19 15.48 -5.74
CA ASN A 189 -11.52 15.35 -5.15
C ASN A 189 -12.17 16.72 -5.12
N PRO A 190 -12.93 17.11 -6.16
CA PRO A 190 -13.69 18.35 -6.14
C PRO A 190 -14.79 18.23 -5.10
N THR A 191 -14.55 18.73 -3.89
CA THR A 191 -15.60 18.89 -2.88
C THR A 191 -16.37 20.18 -3.16
N ARG A 192 -17.69 20.11 -3.02
CA ARG A 192 -18.61 21.21 -3.25
C ARG A 192 -18.52 22.29 -2.18
#